data_AF-A0A6I7PC23-F1
#
_entry.id   AF-A0A6I7PC23-F1
#
_cell.length_a   1.000
_cell.length_b   1.000
_cell.length_c   1.000
_cell.angle_alpha   90.00
_cell.angle_beta   90.00
_cell.angle_gamma   90.00
#
_symmetry.space_group_name_H-M   'P 1'
#
loop_
_entity.id
_entity.type
_entity.pdbx_description
1 polymer ?
#
loop_
_entity_poly.entity_id
_entity_poly.type
_entity_poly.pdbx_seq_one_letter_code
_entity_poly.pdbx_strand_id
1 'polypeptide(L)'
;MPDPPPHREYPPCVVSGEPIDDIYSAIADPRSGEPTRLDSVIRKLSEQEQPAEDERICYIGDGQFGVVRDVKRNGKNTVEIVRRIPYEDRHARQPWRRELSPGISRDYVPEPQPIDQLYTAEQERTFPRFGRSGSGYMPR
;
A
#
# COMPACT_ATOMS: atom_id res chain seq x y z
N MET A 1 -6.79 -20.80 9.05
CA MET A 1 -6.56 -19.72 8.07
C MET A 1 -6.00 -18.55 8.87
N PRO A 2 -5.05 -17.75 8.34
CA PRO A 2 -4.67 -16.53 9.03
C PRO A 2 -5.92 -15.64 9.18
N ASP A 3 -6.00 -14.90 10.28
CA ASP A 3 -7.08 -13.95 10.48
C ASP A 3 -7.12 -12.93 9.34
N PRO A 4 -8.32 -12.45 8.98
CA PRO A 4 -8.43 -11.39 8.00
C PRO A 4 -7.64 -10.17 8.48
N PRO A 5 -6.96 -9.45 7.56
CA PRO A 5 -6.25 -8.23 7.94
C PRO A 5 -7.21 -7.25 8.65
N PRO A 6 -6.73 -6.53 9.68
CA PRO A 6 -7.57 -5.63 10.46
C PRO A 6 -8.21 -4.59 9.54
N HIS A 7 -9.51 -4.35 9.73
CA HIS A 7 -10.22 -3.29 9.02
C HIS A 7 -9.72 -1.93 9.52
N ARG A 8 -9.13 -1.14 8.62
CA ARG A 8 -8.62 0.20 8.94
C ARG A 8 -9.58 1.25 8.40
N GLU A 9 -9.97 2.18 9.26
CA GLU A 9 -10.74 3.35 8.87
C GLU A 9 -9.79 4.47 8.46
N TYR A 10 -9.98 4.98 7.25
CA TYR A 10 -9.22 6.12 6.74
C TYR A 10 -10.11 7.36 6.75
N PRO A 11 -9.52 8.57 6.92
CA PRO A 11 -10.27 9.81 6.78
C PRO A 11 -10.92 9.91 5.39
N PRO A 12 -12.05 10.63 5.28
CA PRO A 12 -12.70 10.85 4.00
C PRO A 12 -11.79 11.62 3.05
N CYS A 13 -12.03 11.46 1.74
CA CYS A 13 -11.29 12.12 0.68
C CYS A 13 -11.31 13.65 0.87
N VAL A 14 -10.14 14.29 0.96
CA VAL A 14 -10.07 15.76 1.15
C VAL A 14 -10.61 16.59 -0.02
N VAL A 15 -10.76 15.97 -1.20
CA VAL A 15 -11.25 16.65 -2.42
C VAL A 15 -12.78 16.50 -2.57
N SER A 16 -13.34 15.31 -2.34
CA SER A 16 -14.78 15.08 -2.50
C SER A 16 -15.57 15.04 -1.19
N GLY A 17 -14.91 14.84 -0.05
CA GLY A 17 -15.56 14.59 1.24
C GLY A 17 -16.16 13.18 1.39
N GLU A 18 -16.08 12.36 0.34
CA GLU A 18 -16.62 11.00 0.32
C GLU A 18 -15.61 9.99 0.91
N PRO A 19 -16.09 8.84 1.43
CA PRO A 19 -15.18 7.78 1.86
C PRO A 19 -14.33 7.26 0.70
N ILE A 20 -13.11 6.85 1.02
CA ILE A 20 -12.17 6.25 0.07
C ILE A 20 -12.61 4.80 -0.18
N ASP A 21 -12.95 4.50 -1.42
CA ASP A 21 -13.37 3.17 -1.88
C ASP A 21 -12.21 2.19 -1.98
N ASP A 22 -11.08 2.63 -2.52
CA ASP A 22 -9.86 1.85 -2.59
C ASP A 22 -8.64 2.65 -2.13
N ILE A 23 -8.19 2.37 -0.91
CA ILE A 23 -7.01 3.01 -0.31
C ILE A 23 -5.70 2.66 -1.04
N TYR A 24 -5.63 1.53 -1.75
CA TYR A 24 -4.43 1.14 -2.51
C TYR A 24 -4.25 1.99 -3.77
N SER A 25 -5.35 2.45 -4.36
CA SER A 25 -5.35 3.39 -5.49
C SER A 25 -5.29 4.87 -5.07
N ALA A 26 -5.44 5.15 -3.77
CA ALA A 26 -5.48 6.51 -3.26
C ALA A 26 -4.14 7.25 -3.44
N ILE A 27 -4.24 8.54 -3.69
CA ILE A 27 -3.12 9.44 -3.89
C ILE A 27 -3.03 10.43 -2.73
N ALA A 28 -1.83 10.83 -2.33
CA ALA A 28 -1.67 11.80 -1.26
C ALA A 28 -1.99 13.21 -1.79
N ASP A 29 -2.83 13.95 -1.07
CA ASP A 29 -3.03 15.36 -1.40
C ASP A 29 -1.75 16.17 -1.09
N PRO A 30 -1.29 17.03 -2.01
CA PRO A 30 -0.03 17.76 -1.86
C PRO A 30 -0.01 18.77 -0.71
N ARG A 31 -1.17 19.17 -0.18
CA ARG A 31 -1.25 20.15 0.93
C ARG A 31 -1.34 19.47 2.29
N SER A 32 -2.15 18.43 2.39
CA SER A 32 -2.44 17.74 3.65
C SER A 32 -1.63 16.46 3.86
N GLY A 33 -1.20 15.79 2.78
CA GLY A 33 -0.61 14.45 2.82
C GLY A 33 -1.63 13.33 3.07
N GLU A 34 -2.91 13.67 3.23
CA GLU A 34 -4.00 12.74 3.48
C GLU A 34 -4.39 11.98 2.20
N PRO A 35 -4.89 10.74 2.34
CA PRO A 35 -5.30 9.95 1.18
C PRO A 35 -6.51 10.59 0.48
N THR A 36 -6.47 10.60 -0.84
CA THR A 36 -7.48 11.19 -1.72
C THR A 36 -7.83 10.20 -2.81
N ARG A 37 -9.10 10.13 -3.18
CA ARG A 37 -9.55 9.32 -4.32
C ARG A 37 -8.90 9.79 -5.63
N LEU A 38 -8.43 8.85 -6.44
CA LEU A 38 -7.84 9.13 -7.74
C LEU A 38 -8.82 9.90 -8.65
N ASP A 39 -10.08 9.46 -8.71
CA ASP A 39 -11.12 10.08 -9.53
C ASP A 39 -11.40 11.53 -9.15
N SER A 40 -11.40 11.82 -7.84
CA SER A 40 -11.63 13.18 -7.34
C SER A 40 -10.50 14.12 -7.79
N VAL A 41 -9.26 13.62 -7.80
CA VAL A 41 -8.11 14.37 -8.33
C VAL A 41 -8.22 14.58 -9.83
N ILE A 42 -8.62 13.55 -10.60
CA ILE A 42 -8.82 13.68 -12.05
C ILE A 42 -9.86 14.76 -12.36
N ARG A 43 -11.00 14.77 -11.65
CA ARG A 43 -12.05 15.78 -11.83
C ARG A 43 -11.54 17.18 -11.48
N LYS A 44 -10.88 17.33 -10.33
CA LYS A 44 -10.29 18.60 -9.88
C LYS A 44 -9.27 19.13 -10.88
N LEU A 45 -8.38 18.28 -11.39
CA LEU A 45 -7.39 18.67 -12.39
C LEU A 45 -8.06 19.00 -13.73
N SER A 46 -9.15 18.30 -14.10
CA SER A 46 -9.87 18.57 -15.35
C SER A 46 -10.51 19.96 -15.34
N GLU A 47 -11.01 20.40 -14.19
CA GLU A 47 -11.58 21.74 -14.00
C GLU A 47 -10.50 22.83 -14.00
N GLN A 48 -9.31 22.54 -13.48
CA GLN A 48 -8.20 23.49 -13.40
C GLN A 48 -7.46 23.66 -14.73
N GLU A 49 -7.15 22.56 -15.40
CA GLU A 49 -6.30 22.56 -16.60
C GLU A 49 -7.08 22.75 -17.90
N GLN A 50 -8.42 22.60 -17.83
CA GLN A 50 -9.35 22.77 -18.95
C GLN A 50 -8.84 22.13 -20.25
N PRO A 51 -8.68 20.79 -20.27
CA PRO A 51 -8.19 20.09 -21.46
C PRO A 51 -9.10 20.37 -22.66
N ALA A 52 -8.51 20.40 -23.86
CA ALA A 52 -9.27 20.56 -25.11
C ALA A 52 -10.26 19.39 -25.33
N GLU A 53 -11.20 19.53 -26.28
CA GLU A 53 -12.22 18.49 -26.57
C GLU A 53 -11.63 17.11 -26.90
N ASP A 54 -10.42 17.06 -27.46
CA ASP A 54 -9.71 15.83 -27.81
C ASP A 54 -8.64 15.41 -26.78
N GLU A 55 -8.60 16.09 -25.64
CA GLU A 55 -7.69 15.83 -24.53
C GLU A 55 -8.44 15.30 -23.30
N ARG A 56 -7.77 14.45 -22.52
CA ARG A 56 -8.27 13.97 -21.23
C ARG A 56 -7.16 13.91 -20.20
N ILE A 57 -7.52 13.98 -18.92
CA ILE A 57 -6.56 13.78 -17.83
C ILE A 57 -6.52 12.30 -17.45
N CYS A 58 -5.30 11.76 -17.32
CA CYS A 58 -5.05 10.38 -16.92
C CYS A 58 -3.92 10.32 -15.89
N TYR A 59 -3.97 9.36 -14.99
CA TYR A 59 -2.84 9.06 -14.12
C TYR A 59 -1.77 8.29 -14.91
N ILE A 60 -0.54 8.81 -14.95
CA ILE A 60 0.57 8.24 -15.73
C ILE A 60 1.57 7.45 -14.87
N GLY A 61 1.36 7.43 -13.54
CA GLY A 61 2.23 6.76 -12.58
C GLY A 61 3.18 7.72 -11.85
N ASP A 62 3.87 7.19 -10.83
CA ASP A 62 4.87 7.91 -10.04
C ASP A 62 4.37 9.23 -9.41
N GLY A 63 3.09 9.29 -9.02
CA GLY A 63 2.48 10.50 -8.46
C GLY A 63 2.17 11.59 -9.48
N GLN A 64 2.20 11.27 -10.78
CA GLN A 64 1.98 12.22 -11.87
C GLN A 64 0.69 11.93 -12.63
N PHE A 65 0.01 13.01 -13.01
CA PHE A 65 -1.05 12.99 -14.01
C PHE A 65 -0.52 13.53 -15.34
N GLY A 66 -1.21 13.19 -16.42
CA GLY A 66 -0.92 13.70 -17.74
C GLY A 66 -2.18 14.12 -18.45
N VAL A 67 -2.10 15.23 -19.19
CA VAL A 67 -3.06 15.52 -20.25
C VAL A 67 -2.65 14.70 -21.45
N VAL A 68 -3.53 13.84 -21.91
CA VAL A 68 -3.28 12.92 -23.01
C VAL A 68 -4.26 13.14 -24.14
N ARG A 69 -3.79 12.91 -25.37
CA ARG A 69 -4.57 13.01 -26.59
C ARG A 69 -4.51 11.69 -27.33
N ASP A 70 -5.65 11.23 -27.83
CA ASP A 70 -5.71 10.02 -28.65
C ASP A 70 -5.40 10.38 -30.12
N VAL A 71 -4.32 9.81 -30.66
CA VAL A 71 -3.85 10.05 -32.03
C VAL A 71 -3.83 8.76 -32.85
N LYS A 72 -4.20 8.84 -34.13
CA LYS A 72 -4.08 7.71 -35.06
C LYS A 72 -2.74 7.78 -35.78
N ARG A 73 -1.84 6.85 -35.48
CA ARG A 73 -0.54 6.71 -36.14
C ARG A 73 -0.45 5.38 -36.86
N ASN A 74 -0.22 5.40 -38.17
CA ASN A 74 -0.14 4.20 -39.03
C ASN A 74 -1.34 3.25 -38.86
N GLY A 75 -2.55 3.81 -38.74
CA GLY A 75 -3.79 3.03 -38.56
C GLY A 75 -4.00 2.44 -37.16
N LYS A 76 -3.11 2.72 -36.19
CA LYS A 76 -3.27 2.32 -34.78
C LYS A 76 -3.62 3.52 -33.91
N ASN A 77 -4.51 3.32 -32.95
CA ASN A 77 -4.79 4.32 -31.91
C ASN A 77 -3.62 4.31 -30.92
N THR A 78 -2.98 5.46 -30.75
CA THR A 78 -1.88 5.69 -29.82
C THR A 78 -2.27 6.84 -28.91
N VAL A 79 -1.85 6.79 -27.64
CA VAL A 79 -2.05 7.86 -26.68
C VAL A 79 -0.77 8.69 -26.62
N GLU A 80 -0.85 10.00 -26.85
CA GLU A 80 0.25 10.94 -26.72
C GLU A 80 0.09 11.78 -25.45
N ILE A 81 1.15 11.92 -24.66
CA ILE A 81 1.16 12.75 -23.46
C ILE A 81 1.53 14.18 -23.86
N VAL A 82 0.56 15.09 -23.84
CA VAL A 82 0.73 16.50 -24.20
C VAL A 82 1.42 17.26 -23.07
N ARG A 83 1.03 16.99 -21.82
CA ARG A 83 1.52 17.68 -20.62
C ARG A 83 1.57 16.74 -19.44
N ARG A 84 2.54 16.91 -18.56
CA ARG A 84 2.65 16.20 -17.27
C ARG A 84 2.39 17.16 -16.11
N ILE A 85 1.64 16.69 -15.13
CA ILE A 85 1.20 17.42 -13.95
C ILE A 85 1.67 16.63 -12.73
N PRO A 86 2.76 17.04 -12.05
CA PRO A 86 3.17 16.42 -10.81
C PRO A 86 2.13 16.75 -9.72
N TYR A 87 1.57 15.73 -9.08
CA TYR A 87 0.57 15.91 -8.01
C TYR A 87 1.10 15.43 -6.66
N GLU A 88 1.83 14.33 -6.65
CA GLU A 88 2.43 13.75 -5.46
C GLU A 88 3.95 13.59 -5.63
N ASP A 89 4.71 13.84 -4.57
CA ASP A 89 6.13 13.48 -4.52
C ASP A 89 6.30 11.99 -4.19
N ARG A 90 6.85 11.23 -5.14
CA ARG A 90 7.17 9.81 -4.97
C ARG A 90 8.07 9.49 -3.77
N HIS A 91 8.88 10.44 -3.32
CA HIS A 91 9.79 10.25 -2.19
C HIS A 91 9.12 10.56 -0.86
N ALA A 92 7.96 11.22 -0.87
CA ALA A 92 7.20 11.53 0.33
C ALA A 92 6.56 10.26 0.88
N ARG A 93 7.15 9.72 1.95
CA ARG A 93 6.65 8.52 2.64
C ARG A 93 5.52 8.90 3.58
N GLN A 94 4.29 8.91 3.08
CA GLN A 94 3.12 9.12 3.93
C GLN A 94 2.95 7.97 4.95
N PRO A 95 2.63 8.26 6.23
CA PRO A 95 2.47 7.25 7.27
C PRO A 95 1.47 6.14 6.90
N TRP A 96 0.31 6.53 6.35
CA TRP A 96 -0.77 5.62 5.97
C TRP A 96 -0.37 4.62 4.88
N ARG A 97 0.63 4.92 4.02
CA ARG A 97 1.14 3.96 3.03
C ARG A 97 2.00 2.86 3.63
N ARG A 98 2.66 3.12 4.76
CA ARG A 98 3.44 2.10 5.47
C ARG A 98 2.54 1.02 6.03
N GLU A 99 1.31 1.39 6.39
CA GLU A 99 0.29 0.49 6.87
C GLU A 99 -0.16 -0.48 5.77
N LEU A 100 -0.21 -0.04 4.51
CA LEU A 100 -0.60 -0.87 3.35
C LEU A 100 0.47 -1.88 2.91
N SER A 101 1.69 -1.80 3.43
CA SER A 101 2.80 -2.64 2.97
C SER A 101 2.52 -4.12 3.29
N PRO A 102 2.67 -5.04 2.32
CA PRO A 102 2.31 -6.47 2.45
C PRO A 102 3.27 -7.28 3.35
N GLY A 103 4.08 -6.62 4.19
CA GLY A 103 4.85 -7.28 5.23
C GLY A 103 3.96 -7.81 6.34
N ILE A 104 4.55 -8.60 7.26
CA ILE A 104 3.94 -8.90 8.55
C ILE A 104 3.39 -7.58 9.09
N SER A 105 2.05 -7.48 9.18
CA SER A 105 1.39 -6.26 9.63
C SER A 105 2.10 -5.79 10.91
N ARG A 106 2.33 -4.49 11.07
CA ARG A 106 2.87 -3.96 12.32
C ARG A 106 2.05 -4.38 13.54
N ASP A 107 0.80 -4.74 13.28
CA ASP A 107 -0.21 -5.16 14.25
C ASP A 107 -0.46 -6.70 14.20
N TYR A 108 0.35 -7.46 13.44
CA TYR A 108 0.28 -8.92 13.43
C TYR A 108 0.79 -9.45 14.76
N VAL A 109 -0.12 -10.02 15.55
CA VAL A 109 0.20 -10.81 16.72
C VAL A 109 0.28 -12.27 16.26
N PRO A 110 1.47 -12.90 16.25
CA PRO A 110 1.57 -14.30 15.85
C PRO A 110 0.75 -15.19 16.79
N GLU A 111 -0.13 -16.00 16.20
CA GLU A 111 -0.78 -17.12 16.87
C GLU A 111 -0.37 -18.45 16.20
N PRO A 112 0.26 -19.37 16.94
CA PRO A 112 0.62 -19.29 18.36
C PRO A 112 1.72 -18.24 18.63
N GLN A 113 1.87 -17.85 19.91
CA GLN A 113 2.93 -16.93 20.34
C GLN A 113 4.31 -17.41 19.85
N PRO A 114 5.28 -16.50 19.69
CA PRO A 114 6.64 -16.84 19.28
C PRO A 114 7.21 -17.97 20.14
N ILE A 115 7.99 -18.88 19.54
CA ILE A 115 8.43 -20.12 20.21
C ILE A 115 9.23 -19.88 21.50
N ASP A 116 9.93 -18.75 21.58
CA ASP A 116 10.67 -18.27 22.75
C ASP A 116 9.76 -17.83 23.91
N GLN A 117 8.48 -17.57 23.62
CA GLN A 117 7.46 -17.19 24.62
C GLN A 117 6.51 -18.34 24.97
N LEU A 118 6.58 -19.47 24.25
CA LEU A 118 5.71 -20.62 24.50
C LEU A 118 6.08 -21.40 25.75
N TYR A 119 7.28 -21.21 26.29
CA TYR A 119 7.81 -22.01 27.40
C TYR A 119 8.43 -21.14 28.48
N THR A 120 8.21 -21.52 29.74
CA THR A 120 8.90 -20.89 30.86
C THR A 120 10.33 -21.43 30.98
N ALA A 121 11.21 -20.66 31.62
CA ALA A 121 12.58 -21.10 31.90
C ALA A 121 12.66 -22.42 32.68
N GLU A 122 11.61 -22.80 33.42
CA GLU A 122 11.52 -24.09 34.12
C GLU A 122 11.21 -25.24 33.15
N GLN A 123 10.29 -25.02 32.20
CA GLN A 123 9.96 -26.00 31.16
C GLN A 123 11.14 -26.22 30.21
N GLU A 124 11.84 -25.16 29.82
CA GLU A 124 13.03 -25.23 28.97
C GLU A 124 14.15 -26.09 29.59
N ARG A 125 14.29 -26.09 30.92
CA ARG A 125 15.26 -26.94 31.63
C ARG A 125 14.95 -28.42 31.54
N THR A 126 13.69 -28.76 31.32
CA THR A 126 13.20 -30.14 31.19
C THR A 126 13.31 -30.62 29.74
N PHE A 127 13.60 -29.72 28.80
CA PHE A 127 13.75 -30.09 27.40
C PHE A 127 14.95 -31.00 27.18
N PRO A 128 14.77 -32.04 26.35
CA PRO A 128 15.88 -32.89 25.93
C PRO A 128 16.95 -32.05 25.27
N ARG A 129 18.15 -32.03 25.85
CA ARG A 129 19.31 -31.36 25.26
C ARG A 129 19.85 -32.21 24.11
N PHE A 130 19.25 -32.05 22.95
CA PHE A 130 19.78 -32.63 21.72
C PHE A 130 21.10 -31.93 21.38
N GLY A 131 22.22 -32.65 21.50
CA GLY A 131 23.56 -32.15 21.15
C GLY A 131 24.66 -32.36 22.19
N ARG A 132 24.36 -32.87 23.40
CA ARG A 132 25.41 -33.42 24.27
C ARG A 132 25.38 -34.94 24.20
N SER A 133 26.35 -35.51 23.48
CA SER A 133 26.75 -36.90 23.66
C SER A 133 27.09 -37.15 25.13
N GLY A 134 26.14 -37.73 25.87
CA GLY A 134 26.29 -38.10 27.27
C GLY A 134 25.72 -39.49 27.47
N SER A 135 26.63 -40.46 27.64
CA SER A 135 26.39 -41.87 27.92
C SER A 135 25.28 -42.08 28.97
N GLY A 136 24.26 -42.87 28.61
CA GLY A 136 23.18 -43.27 29.51
C GLY A 136 22.81 -44.74 29.26
N TYR A 137 23.10 -45.58 30.25
CA TYR A 137 22.96 -47.04 30.29
C TYR A 137 21.60 -47.55 29.77
N MET A 138 21.60 -48.60 28.93
CA MET A 138 20.43 -49.46 28.68
C MET A 138 20.58 -50.77 29.49
N PRO A 139 19.66 -51.09 30.42
CA PRO A 139 19.65 -52.42 31.04
C PRO A 139 19.15 -53.46 30.03
N ARG A 140 19.78 -54.64 30.06
CA ARG A 140 19.42 -55.81 29.26
C ARG A 140 18.19 -56.52 29.80
#